data_AF-A0A2R4XM44-F1
#
_entry.id   AF-A0A2R4XM44-F1
#
_cell.length_a   1.000
_cell.length_b   1.000
_cell.length_c   1.000
_cell.angle_alpha   90.00
_cell.angle_beta   90.00
_cell.angle_gamma   90.00
#
_symmetry.space_group_name_H-M   'P 1'
#
loop_
_entity.id
_entity.type
_entity.pdbx_description
1 polymer ?
#
loop_
_entity_poly.entity_id
_entity_poly.type
_entity_poly.pdbx_seq_one_letter_code
_entity_poly.pdbx_strand_id
1 'polypeptide(L)' 'MHPGYSIGSVYLHRDPIDFRKQINGLATLVQGELELNPFMDAVFVFTNRGRTSLKVLY' A
#
# COMPACT_ATOMS: atom_id res chain seq x y z
N MET A 1 -16.81 -24.33 0.49
CA MET A 1 -15.48 -23.69 0.40
C MET A 1 -15.67 -22.31 -0.21
N HIS A 2 -15.28 -21.25 0.49
CA HIS A 2 -15.20 -19.93 -0.13
C HIS A 2 -13.98 -19.95 -1.06
N PRO A 3 -14.11 -19.55 -2.35
CA PRO A 3 -13.01 -19.63 -3.32
C PRO A 3 -11.83 -18.70 -2.98
N GLY A 4 -11.96 -17.87 -1.95
CA GLY A 4 -10.96 -16.86 -1.59
C GLY A 4 -11.09 -15.63 -2.49
N TYR A 5 -10.56 -14.51 -2.01
CA TYR A 5 -10.42 -13.31 -2.83
C TYR A 5 -9.14 -13.43 -3.66
N SER A 6 -9.24 -13.19 -4.97
CA SER A 6 -8.07 -13.14 -5.86
C SER A 6 -7.56 -11.71 -5.91
N ILE A 7 -6.30 -11.50 -5.59
CA ILE A 7 -5.62 -10.19 -5.64
C ILE A 7 -4.63 -10.25 -6.79
N GLY A 8 -4.67 -9.29 -7.71
CA GLY A 8 -3.76 -9.25 -8.84
C GLY A 8 -2.29 -9.13 -8.43
N SER A 9 -1.96 -8.20 -7.53
CA SER A 9 -0.58 -7.99 -7.04
C SER A 9 -0.53 -7.43 -5.62
N VAL A 10 0.60 -7.63 -4.93
CA VAL A 10 0.85 -7.03 -3.61
C VAL A 10 2.21 -6.36 -3.62
N TYR A 11 2.24 -5.07 -3.30
CA TYR A 11 3.46 -4.26 -3.26
C TYR A 11 3.75 -3.82 -1.83
N LEU A 12 4.99 -4.01 -1.37
CA LEU A 12 5.46 -3.49 -0.09
C LEU A 12 6.36 -2.29 -0.32
N HIS A 13 5.95 -1.13 0.21
CA HIS A 13 6.81 0.03 0.31
C HIS A 13 7.89 -0.21 1.37
N ARG A 14 9.15 -0.38 0.95
CA ARG A 14 10.25 -0.85 1.81
C ARG A 14 10.66 0.17 2.87
N ASP A 15 10.63 1.44 2.49
CA ASP A 15 10.94 2.54 3.38
C ASP A 15 9.73 2.87 4.26
N PRO A 16 9.93 3.12 5.56
CA PRO A 16 8.83 3.44 6.44
C PRO A 16 8.26 4.82 6.11
N ILE A 17 6.93 4.94 6.16
CA ILE A 17 6.24 6.19 5.87
C ILE A 17 5.75 6.86 7.15
N ASP A 18 5.47 8.16 7.07
CA ASP A 18 4.73 8.87 8.10
C ASP A 18 3.25 8.44 8.09
N PHE A 19 2.83 7.74 9.13
CA PHE A 19 1.46 7.23 9.28
C PHE A 19 0.42 8.34 9.53
N ARG A 20 0.82 9.60 9.65
CA ARG A 20 -0.12 10.74 9.60
C ARG A 20 -0.67 10.97 8.18
N LYS A 21 -0.02 10.46 7.14
CA LYS A 21 -0.55 10.46 5.77
C LYS A 21 -1.83 9.60 5.70
N GLN A 22 -2.91 10.18 5.18
CA GLN A 22 -4.18 9.49 4.91
C GLN A 22 -4.23 8.93 3.48
N ILE A 23 -5.40 8.48 3.03
CA ILE A 23 -5.59 7.77 1.76
C ILE A 23 -4.99 8.48 0.54
N ASN A 24 -5.26 9.78 0.36
CA ASN A 24 -4.68 10.55 -0.76
C ASN A 24 -3.16 10.63 -0.68
N GLY A 25 -2.61 10.75 0.54
CA GLY A 25 -1.16 10.75 0.75
C GLY A 25 -0.52 9.40 0.44
N LEU A 26 -1.23 8.28 0.65
CA LEU A 26 -0.78 6.96 0.25
C LEU A 26 -0.82 6.80 -1.28
N ALA A 27 -1.90 7.24 -1.93
CA ALA A 27 -2.01 7.20 -3.38
C ALA A 27 -0.91 8.01 -4.07
N THR A 28 -0.55 9.19 -3.54
CA THR A 28 0.59 9.98 -4.03
C THR A 28 1.92 9.24 -3.89
N LEU A 29 2.14 8.48 -2.81
CA LEU A 29 3.36 7.66 -2.66
C LEU A 29 3.41 6.54 -3.69
N VAL A 30 2.28 5.88 -3.97
CA VAL A 30 2.22 4.85 -5.01
C VAL A 30 2.57 5.43 -6.39
N GLN A 31 2.01 6.60 -6.73
CA GLN A 31 2.28 7.24 -8.02
C GLN A 31 3.71 7.77 -8.13
N GLY A 32 4.23 8.38 -7.05
CA GLY A 32 5.50 9.10 -7.09
C GLY A 32 6.72 8.25 -6.77
N GLU A 33 6.62 7.34 -5.80
CA GLU A 33 7.77 6.55 -5.33
C GLU A 33 7.77 5.13 -5.90
N LEU A 34 6.58 4.51 -6.05
CA LEU A 34 6.48 3.21 -6.69
C LEU A 34 6.30 3.31 -8.22
N GLU A 35 5.99 4.50 -8.74
CA GLU A 35 5.70 4.74 -10.16
C GLU A 35 4.57 3.83 -10.72
N LEU A 36 3.60 3.51 -9.87
CA LEU A 36 2.47 2.63 -10.18
C LEU A 36 1.13 3.40 -10.19
N ASN A 37 0.12 2.80 -10.83
CA ASN A 37 -1.25 3.30 -10.75
C ASN A 37 -1.89 2.85 -9.41
N PRO A 38 -2.29 3.77 -8.50
CA PRO A 38 -2.90 3.42 -7.21
C PRO A 38 -4.27 2.76 -7.34
N PHE A 39 -4.87 2.76 -8.53
CA PHE A 39 -6.17 2.14 -8.82
C PHE A 39 -6.04 0.83 -9.63
N MET A 40 -4.83 0.29 -9.81
CA MET A 40 -4.66 -1.03 -10.42
C MET A 40 -5.15 -2.13 -9.48
N ASP A 41 -5.40 -3.33 -10.01
CA ASP A 41 -5.74 -4.51 -9.19
C ASP A 41 -4.53 -4.96 -8.37
N ALA A 42 -4.30 -4.25 -7.25
CA ALA A 42 -3.19 -4.48 -6.36
C ALA A 42 -3.48 -3.96 -4.96
N VAL A 43 -2.75 -4.53 -3.99
CA VAL A 43 -2.69 -4.06 -2.62
C VAL A 43 -1.33 -3.39 -2.39
N PHE A 44 -1.32 -2.16 -1.89
CA PHE A 44 -0.10 -1.46 -1.49
C PHE A 44 0.01 -1.43 0.03
N VAL A 45 1.10 -1.99 0.55
CA VAL A 45 1.36 -2.15 1.97
C VAL A 45 2.48 -1.20 2.39
N PHE A 46 2.24 -0.48 3.49
CA PHE A 46 3.18 0.48 4.05
C PHE A 46 3.44 0.16 5.52
N THR A 47 4.67 0.38 5.98
CA THR A 47 5.07 0.19 7.38
C THR A 47 5.37 1.52 8.07
N ASN A 48 5.11 1.62 9.37
CA ASN A 48 5.63 2.73 10.17
C ASN A 48 7.13 2.54 10.46
N ARG A 49 7.80 3.57 10.96
CA ARG A 49 9.25 3.52 11.29
C ARG A 49 9.62 2.36 12.21
N GLY A 50 8.78 2.03 13.19
CA GLY A 50 8.98 0.90 14.09
C GLY A 50 8.64 -0.46 13.50
N ARG A 51 8.07 -0.53 12.29
CA ARG A 51 7.53 -1.74 11.64
C ARG A 51 6.56 -2.53 12.53
N THR A 52 5.87 -1.84 13.42
CA THR A 52 4.87 -2.39 14.35
C THR A 52 3.45 -2.26 13.82
N SER A 53 3.24 -1.46 12.78
CA SER A 53 1.93 -1.21 12.20
C SER A 53 2.00 -1.18 10.69
N LEU A 54 0.94 -1.69 10.06
CA LEU A 54 0.75 -1.66 8.62
C LEU A 54 -0.38 -0.70 8.27
N LYS A 55 -0.20 0.01 7.16
CA LYS A 55 -1.29 0.66 6.43
C LYS A 55 -1.40 0.00 5.07
N VAL A 56 -2.63 -0.14 4.60
CA VAL A 56 -2.93 -0.80 3.35
C VAL A 56 -3.81 0.12 2.50
N LEU A 57 -3.44 0.27 1.23
CA LEU A 57 -4.25 0.88 0.18
C LEU A 57 -4.65 -0.23 -0.79
N TYR A 58 -5.94 -0.32 -1.09
CA TYR A 58 -6.57 -1.31 -1.96
C TYR A 58 -7.53 -0.58 -2.91
#